data_AF-A0A2V8KS85-F1
#
_entry.id   AF-A0A2V8KS85-F1
#
_cell.length_a   1.000
_cell.length_b   1.000
_cell.length_c   1.000
_cell.angle_alpha   90.00
_cell.angle_beta   90.00
_cell.angle_gamma   90.00
#
_symmetry.space_group_name_H-M   'P 1'
#
loop_
_entity.id
_entity.type
_entity.pdbx_description
1 polymer ?
#
loop_
_entity_poly.entity_id
_entity_poly.type
_entity_poly.pdbx_seq_one_letter_code
_entity_poly.pdbx_strand_id
1 'polypeptide(L)'
;MARRLPKTKWFVADLVMEIKVEGDARNVVHINTVLVRARSLEHAYQRSLKLGTSQAGKPYLNPVGRKVSTRCVGLGFLGDVSGPLEHGVELVYAEHVGVRRAKLARMVRTKKDLLMPPEKRKQQNTPDYANGKIARDYENYLKSFT
;
A
#
# COMPACT_ATOMS: atom_id res chain seq x y z
N MET A 1 -25.35 31.25 15.55
CA MET A 1 -24.50 30.21 16.18
C MET A 1 -23.65 29.53 15.11
N ALA A 2 -22.34 29.75 15.09
CA ALA A 2 -21.45 29.05 14.17
C ALA A 2 -21.28 27.59 14.62
N ARG A 3 -21.75 26.65 13.80
CA ARG A 3 -21.56 25.21 14.03
C ARG A 3 -20.06 24.90 13.92
N ARG A 4 -19.33 24.86 15.05
CA ARG A 4 -17.93 24.39 15.08
C ARG A 4 -17.90 22.98 14.51
N LEU A 5 -17.38 22.82 13.30
CA LEU A 5 -17.10 21.50 12.74
C LEU A 5 -16.13 20.79 13.70
N PRO A 6 -16.33 19.48 14.00
CA PRO A 6 -15.36 18.75 14.80
C PRO A 6 -14.00 18.85 14.13
N LYS A 7 -12.96 19.25 14.90
CA LYS A 7 -11.59 19.36 14.39
C LYS A 7 -11.22 18.04 13.72
N THR A 8 -10.98 18.07 12.41
CA THR A 8 -10.52 16.88 11.68
C THR A 8 -9.09 16.55 12.12
N LYS A 9 -8.81 15.25 12.27
CA LYS A 9 -7.52 14.68 12.63
C LYS A 9 -7.00 13.80 11.50
N TRP A 10 -5.72 13.47 11.57
CA TRP A 10 -5.08 12.50 10.70
C TRP A 10 -5.09 11.13 11.33
N PHE A 11 -5.33 10.14 10.49
CA PHE A 11 -5.24 8.72 10.79
C PHE A 11 -4.32 8.10 9.75
N VAL A 12 -3.76 6.94 10.08
CA VAL A 12 -3.04 6.09 9.15
C VAL A 12 -3.81 4.79 9.00
N ALA A 13 -3.89 4.27 7.79
CA ALA A 13 -4.58 3.03 7.49
C ALA A 13 -3.75 2.17 6.55
N ASP A 14 -3.70 0.87 6.82
CA ASP A 14 -3.16 -0.12 5.89
C ASP A 14 -4.30 -0.73 5.10
N LEU A 15 -4.40 -0.38 3.81
CA LEU A 15 -5.39 -0.97 2.91
C LEU A 15 -4.84 -2.31 2.38
N VAL A 16 -5.55 -3.40 2.67
CA VAL A 16 -5.18 -4.74 2.18
C VAL A 16 -5.82 -4.96 0.82
N MET A 17 -4.99 -4.95 -0.22
CA MET A 17 -5.41 -5.06 -1.61
C MET A 17 -5.02 -6.43 -2.15
N GLU A 18 -6.00 -7.24 -2.56
CA GLU A 18 -5.76 -8.51 -3.23
C GLU A 18 -5.74 -8.30 -4.74
N ILE A 19 -4.74 -8.86 -5.41
CA ILE A 19 -4.58 -8.85 -6.86
C ILE A 19 -4.56 -10.28 -7.38
N LYS A 20 -5.39 -10.57 -8.38
CA LYS A 20 -5.47 -11.87 -9.05
C LYS A 20 -5.29 -11.74 -10.54
N VAL A 21 -4.61 -12.71 -11.14
CA VAL A 21 -4.53 -12.90 -12.60
C VAL A 21 -5.46 -14.02 -12.99
N GLU A 22 -6.21 -13.82 -14.07
CA GLU A 22 -7.05 -14.84 -14.69
C GLU A 22 -6.27 -16.13 -14.98
N GLY A 23 -6.85 -17.25 -14.56
CA GLY A 23 -6.26 -18.59 -14.77
C GLY A 23 -5.10 -18.95 -13.82
N ASP A 24 -4.75 -18.11 -12.84
CA ASP A 24 -3.80 -18.47 -11.79
C ASP A 24 -4.48 -18.56 -10.42
N ALA A 25 -4.19 -19.62 -9.67
CA ALA A 25 -4.77 -19.84 -8.35
C ALA A 25 -4.18 -18.91 -7.26
N ARG A 26 -2.98 -18.37 -7.50
CA ARG A 26 -2.27 -17.52 -6.54
C ARG A 26 -2.70 -16.06 -6.68
N ASN A 27 -2.75 -15.38 -5.54
CA ASN A 27 -2.89 -13.93 -5.46
C ASN A 27 -1.57 -13.26 -5.08
N VAL A 28 -1.51 -11.95 -5.27
CA VAL A 28 -0.54 -11.07 -4.60
C VAL A 28 -1.32 -10.13 -3.70
N VAL A 29 -0.80 -9.86 -2.51
CA VAL A 29 -1.37 -8.89 -1.57
C VAL A 29 -0.47 -7.67 -1.52
N HIS A 30 -1.04 -6.50 -1.80
CA HIS A 30 -0.40 -5.23 -1.50
C HIS A 30 -0.97 -4.69 -0.19
N ILE A 31 -0.09 -4.16 0.66
CA ILE A 31 -0.48 -3.38 1.83
C ILE A 31 -0.15 -1.93 1.51
N ASN A 32 -1.18 -1.12 1.27
CA ASN A 32 -1.01 0.30 0.98
C ASN A 32 -1.23 1.09 2.28
N THR A 33 -0.14 1.56 2.89
CA THR A 33 -0.21 2.47 4.05
C THR A 33 -0.52 3.89 3.57
N VAL A 34 -1.62 4.47 4.06
CA VAL A 34 -2.12 5.78 3.62
C VAL A 34 -2.54 6.67 4.78
N LEU A 35 -2.43 7.99 4.59
CA LEU A 35 -3.00 8.99 5.49
C LEU A 35 -4.47 9.23 5.18
N VAL A 36 -5.30 9.29 6.22
CA VAL A 36 -6.74 9.47 6.14
C VAL A 36 -7.18 10.61 7.05
N ARG A 37 -7.72 11.67 6.45
CA ARG A 37 -8.31 12.79 7.21
C ARG A 37 -9.73 12.45 7.63
N ALA A 38 -10.00 12.41 8.93
CA ALA A 38 -11.31 12.05 9.47
C ALA A 38 -11.62 12.81 10.76
N ARG A 39 -12.85 12.65 11.28
CA ARG A 39 -13.33 13.38 12.48
C ARG A 39 -13.41 12.49 13.73
N SER A 40 -13.28 11.19 13.54
CA SER A 40 -13.34 10.13 14.55
C SER A 40 -12.76 8.86 13.93
N LEU A 41 -12.45 7.87 14.77
CA LEU A 41 -11.95 6.57 14.33
C LEU A 41 -12.94 5.87 13.39
N GLU A 42 -14.23 5.86 13.74
CA GLU A 42 -15.28 5.31 12.88
C GLU A 42 -15.34 6.00 11.52
N HIS A 43 -15.25 7.33 11.48
CA HIS A 43 -15.21 8.05 10.21
C HIS A 43 -13.95 7.71 9.41
N ALA A 44 -12.81 7.49 10.07
CA ALA A 44 -11.57 7.08 9.44
C ALA A 44 -11.70 5.68 8.83
N TYR A 45 -12.28 4.73 9.57
CA TYR A 45 -12.57 3.38 9.09
C TYR A 45 -13.39 3.39 7.81
N GLN A 46 -14.55 4.07 7.83
CA GLN A 46 -15.43 4.17 6.67
C GLN A 46 -14.76 4.85 5.47
N ARG A 47 -13.95 5.89 5.70
CA ARG A 47 -13.20 6.55 4.62
C ARG A 47 -12.11 5.66 4.04
N SER A 48 -11.42 4.90 4.89
CA SER A 48 -10.34 4.01 4.48
C SER A 48 -10.86 2.88 3.60
N LEU A 49 -11.99 2.27 3.97
CA LEU A 49 -12.64 1.25 3.14
C LEU A 49 -13.09 1.81 1.78
N LYS A 50 -13.75 2.99 1.77
CA LYS A 50 -14.14 3.66 0.53
C LYS A 50 -12.92 3.98 -0.35
N LEU A 51 -11.82 4.43 0.26
CA LEU A 51 -10.58 4.70 -0.43
C LEU A 51 -10.01 3.42 -1.05
N GLY A 52 -9.90 2.33 -0.30
CA GLY A 52 -9.44 1.04 -0.83
C GLY A 52 -10.29 0.54 -1.98
N THR A 53 -11.63 0.57 -1.86
CA THR A 53 -12.53 0.19 -2.95
C THR A 53 -12.32 1.07 -4.19
N SER A 54 -12.10 2.38 -4.02
CA SER A 54 -11.82 3.28 -5.15
C SER A 54 -10.46 2.98 -5.81
N GLN A 55 -9.45 2.57 -5.02
CA GLN A 55 -8.11 2.23 -5.51
C GLN A 55 -8.05 0.87 -6.23
N ALA A 56 -8.96 -0.06 -5.93
CA ALA A 56 -9.05 -1.34 -6.63
C ALA A 56 -9.26 -1.16 -8.14
N GLY A 57 -9.91 -0.08 -8.56
CA GLY A 57 -10.04 0.30 -9.98
C GLY A 57 -10.77 -0.73 -10.84
N LYS A 58 -10.70 -0.54 -12.15
CA LYS A 58 -11.23 -1.51 -13.13
C LYS A 58 -10.16 -2.57 -13.43
N PRO A 59 -10.56 -3.81 -13.75
CA PRO A 59 -9.63 -4.80 -14.26
C PRO A 59 -8.88 -4.30 -15.50
N TYR A 60 -7.65 -4.77 -15.68
CA TYR A 60 -6.80 -4.43 -16.82
C TYR A 60 -6.12 -5.68 -17.36
N LEU A 61 -5.51 -5.60 -18.54
CA LEU A 61 -4.71 -6.69 -19.08
C LEU A 61 -3.25 -6.51 -18.67
N ASN A 62 -2.61 -7.60 -18.25
CA ASN A 62 -1.16 -7.64 -18.09
C ASN A 62 -0.45 -7.76 -19.47
N PRO A 63 0.89 -7.66 -19.53
CA PRO A 63 1.64 -7.76 -20.80
C PRO A 63 1.40 -9.03 -21.62
N VAL A 64 1.02 -10.13 -20.96
CA VAL A 64 0.70 -11.41 -21.63
C VAL A 64 -0.80 -11.56 -21.96
N GLY A 65 -1.57 -10.47 -21.88
CA GLY A 65 -2.98 -10.42 -22.29
C GLY A 65 -3.97 -11.05 -21.30
N ARG A 66 -3.55 -11.43 -20.10
CA ARG A 66 -4.45 -11.98 -19.06
C ARG A 66 -5.07 -10.86 -18.24
N LYS A 67 -6.34 -11.04 -17.85
CA LYS A 67 -7.04 -10.08 -17.02
C LYS A 67 -6.48 -10.11 -15.59
N VAL A 68 -6.08 -8.94 -15.11
CA VAL A 68 -5.72 -8.68 -13.72
C VAL A 68 -6.85 -7.92 -13.05
N SER A 69 -7.25 -8.39 -11.87
CA SER A 69 -8.27 -7.76 -11.05
C SER A 69 -7.70 -7.46 -9.67
N THR A 70 -8.10 -6.32 -9.12
CA THR A 70 -7.75 -5.91 -7.77
C THR A 70 -9.02 -5.75 -6.96
N ARG A 71 -8.98 -6.06 -5.66
CA ARG A 71 -10.04 -5.70 -4.71
C ARG A 71 -9.45 -5.29 -3.36
N CYS A 72 -10.12 -4.37 -2.70
CA CYS A 72 -9.86 -4.09 -1.28
C CYS A 72 -10.52 -5.20 -0.45
N VAL A 73 -9.73 -5.90 0.35
CA VAL A 73 -10.20 -6.94 1.27
C VAL A 73 -10.64 -6.33 2.59
N GLY A 74 -9.98 -5.25 3.02
CA GLY A 74 -10.25 -4.59 4.29
C GLY A 74 -9.04 -3.78 4.75
N LEU A 75 -8.97 -3.55 6.06
CA LEU A 75 -7.86 -2.83 6.70
C LEU A 75 -6.99 -3.80 7.49
N GLY A 76 -5.67 -3.70 7.34
CA GLY A 76 -4.69 -4.42 8.16
C GLY A 76 -4.32 -3.67 9.44
N PHE A 77 -4.49 -2.34 9.42
CA PHE A 77 -4.21 -1.43 10.52
C PHE A 77 -5.03 -0.15 10.35
N LEU A 78 -5.44 0.47 11.46
CA LEU A 78 -6.02 1.79 11.51
C LEU A 78 -5.65 2.43 12.86
N GLY A 79 -4.97 3.57 12.82
CA GLY A 79 -4.52 4.29 14.01
C GLY A 79 -4.64 5.81 13.84
N ASP A 80 -4.77 6.54 14.93
CA ASP A 80 -4.69 7.99 14.92
C ASP A 80 -3.23 8.45 14.89
N VAL A 81 -2.98 9.55 14.19
CA VAL A 81 -1.68 10.22 14.24
C VAL A 81 -1.72 11.19 15.43
N SER A 82 -0.86 10.94 16.41
CA SER A 82 -0.88 11.62 17.72
C SER A 82 -0.45 13.09 17.67
N GLY A 83 0.14 13.55 16.55
CA GLY A 83 0.65 14.91 16.36
C GLY A 83 0.25 15.58 15.05
N PRO A 84 0.66 16.86 14.85
CA PRO A 84 0.54 17.52 13.55
C PRO A 84 1.38 16.80 12.48
N LEU A 85 0.93 16.83 11.22
CA LEU A 85 1.73 16.28 10.13
C LEU A 85 2.90 17.20 9.80
N GLU A 86 4.06 16.88 10.38
CA GLU A 86 5.31 17.61 10.20
C GLU A 86 6.52 16.66 10.15
N HIS A 87 7.71 17.20 9.88
CA HIS A 87 8.93 16.41 9.85
C HIS A 87 9.18 15.76 11.21
N GLY A 88 9.32 14.43 11.23
CA GLY A 88 9.56 13.66 12.45
C GLY A 88 8.33 13.20 13.21
N VAL A 89 7.10 13.52 12.74
CA VAL A 89 5.88 12.98 13.35
C VAL A 89 5.84 11.45 13.27
N GLU A 90 5.47 10.81 14.37
CA GLU A 90 5.21 9.38 14.40
C GLU A 90 3.85 9.07 13.74
N LEU A 91 3.86 8.19 12.74
CA LEU A 91 2.63 7.73 12.09
C LEU A 91 2.10 6.43 12.70
N VAL A 92 3.01 5.51 13.04
CA VAL A 92 2.69 4.18 13.58
C VAL A 92 3.72 3.85 14.66
N TYR A 93 3.24 3.41 15.82
CA TYR A 93 4.07 2.83 16.87
C TYR A 93 3.89 1.31 16.89
N ALA A 94 4.99 0.57 17.02
CA ALA A 94 4.99 -0.88 17.20
C ALA A 94 6.01 -1.29 18.25
N GLU A 95 5.58 -2.07 19.24
CA GLU A 95 6.45 -2.60 20.29
C GLU A 95 6.73 -4.09 20.09
N HIS A 96 7.99 -4.49 20.32
CA HIS A 96 8.38 -5.89 20.34
C HIS A 96 9.23 -6.19 21.59
N VAL A 97 8.67 -6.95 22.52
CA VAL A 97 9.35 -7.35 23.77
C VAL A 97 10.16 -8.64 23.56
N GLY A 98 11.37 -8.71 24.15
CA GLY A 98 12.19 -9.93 24.15
C GLY A 98 12.83 -10.29 22.80
N VAL A 99 13.04 -9.32 21.92
CA VAL A 99 13.63 -9.56 20.59
C VAL A 99 15.09 -9.99 20.70
N ARG A 100 15.40 -11.22 20.24
CA ARG A 100 16.77 -11.72 20.15
C ARG A 100 17.62 -10.83 19.24
N ARG A 101 18.91 -10.64 19.56
CA ARG A 101 19.85 -9.81 18.77
C ARG A 101 19.86 -10.12 17.28
N ALA A 102 19.85 -11.39 16.90
CA ALA A 102 19.81 -11.78 15.49
C ALA A 102 18.52 -11.34 14.77
N LYS A 103 17.38 -11.28 15.47
CA LYS A 103 16.12 -10.77 14.92
C LYS A 103 16.15 -9.25 14.85
N LEU A 104 16.65 -8.58 15.89
CA LEU A 104 16.83 -7.11 15.90
C LEU A 104 17.71 -6.63 14.74
N ALA A 105 18.83 -7.31 14.49
CA ALA A 105 19.72 -6.99 13.37
C ALA A 105 19.02 -7.06 12.00
N ARG A 106 18.05 -7.97 11.83
CA ARG A 106 17.25 -8.10 10.61
C ARG A 106 16.13 -7.07 10.46
N MET A 107 15.81 -6.33 11.53
CA MET A 107 14.84 -5.23 11.46
C MET A 107 15.46 -3.98 10.81
N VAL A 108 16.79 -3.85 10.86
CA VAL A 108 17.53 -2.75 10.24
C VAL A 108 17.99 -3.20 8.85
N ARG A 109 17.57 -2.46 7.82
CA ARG A 109 17.98 -2.71 6.43
C ARG A 109 19.20 -1.89 6.06
N THR A 110 19.97 -2.34 5.07
CA THR A 110 21.08 -1.54 4.54
C THR A 110 20.54 -0.34 3.75
N LYS A 111 21.35 0.72 3.59
CA LYS A 111 20.96 1.90 2.78
C LYS A 111 20.53 1.51 1.36
N LYS A 112 21.20 0.52 0.75
CA LYS A 112 20.85 0.01 -0.58
C LYS A 112 19.46 -0.62 -0.60
N ASP A 113 19.14 -1.44 0.39
CA ASP A 113 17.84 -2.12 0.50
C ASP A 113 16.69 -1.17 0.87
N LEU A 114 16.99 0.02 1.41
CA LEU A 114 16.00 1.07 1.70
C LEU A 114 15.63 1.90 0.47
N LEU A 115 16.57 2.10 -0.46
CA LEU A 115 16.38 2.89 -1.68
C LEU A 115 15.76 2.08 -2.83
N MET A 116 15.77 0.75 -2.72
CA MET A 116 15.09 -0.12 -3.67
C MET A 116 13.69 -0.43 -3.12
N PRO A 117 12.60 -0.26 -3.91
CA PRO A 117 11.32 -0.85 -3.54
C PRO A 117 11.56 -2.34 -3.27
N PRO A 118 10.88 -2.95 -2.27
CA PRO A 118 11.15 -4.34 -1.88
C PRO A 118 11.25 -5.14 -3.16
N GLU A 119 12.47 -5.64 -3.44
CA GLU A 119 12.75 -6.28 -4.72
C GLU A 119 11.62 -7.26 -4.95
N LYS A 120 10.95 -7.14 -6.10
CA LYS A 120 10.10 -8.22 -6.58
C LYS A 120 11.04 -9.40 -6.57
N ARG A 121 11.01 -10.23 -5.52
CA ARG A 121 11.68 -11.52 -5.53
C ARG A 121 11.10 -12.14 -6.77
N LYS A 122 11.89 -12.20 -7.85
CA LYS A 122 11.53 -12.92 -9.07
C LYS A 122 11.50 -14.36 -8.63
N GLN A 123 10.42 -14.74 -7.97
CA GLN A 123 10.07 -16.13 -7.82
C GLN A 123 9.88 -16.58 -9.26
N GLN A 124 10.73 -17.50 -9.71
CA GLN A 124 10.49 -18.16 -10.99
C GLN A 124 9.03 -18.67 -10.96
N ASN A 125 8.31 -18.45 -12.06
CA ASN A 125 6.91 -18.81 -12.24
C ASN A 125 5.85 -17.96 -11.51
N THR A 126 6.12 -16.72 -11.06
CA THR A 126 5.01 -15.81 -10.66
C THR A 126 4.34 -15.16 -11.88
N PRO A 127 3.00 -15.01 -11.89
CA PRO A 127 2.28 -14.28 -12.94
C PRO A 127 2.74 -12.84 -13.04
N ASP A 128 2.57 -12.25 -14.21
CA ASP A 128 2.77 -10.81 -14.35
C ASP A 128 1.53 -10.05 -13.85
N TYR A 129 1.70 -9.35 -12.73
CA TYR A 129 0.66 -8.51 -12.12
C TYR A 129 0.76 -7.04 -12.59
N ALA A 130 1.70 -6.70 -13.47
CA ALA A 130 1.85 -5.35 -13.98
C ALA A 130 0.70 -4.97 -14.91
N ASN A 131 0.35 -3.69 -14.94
CA ASN A 131 -0.56 -3.17 -15.95
C ASN A 131 0.17 -3.06 -17.29
N GLY A 132 -0.30 -3.80 -18.30
CA GLY A 132 0.36 -3.89 -19.60
C GLY A 132 0.43 -2.54 -20.34
N LYS A 133 -0.51 -1.62 -20.10
CA LYS A 133 -0.41 -0.25 -20.64
C LYS A 133 0.73 0.52 -19.99
N ILE A 134 0.78 0.53 -18.65
CA ILE A 134 1.80 1.27 -17.89
C ILE A 134 3.21 0.72 -18.18
N ALA A 135 3.35 -0.61 -18.25
CA ALA A 135 4.62 -1.24 -18.58
C ALA A 135 5.13 -0.80 -19.96
N ARG A 136 4.26 -0.82 -20.99
CA ARG A 136 4.62 -0.35 -22.35
C ARG A 136 4.93 1.14 -22.39
N ASP A 137 4.14 1.96 -21.68
CA ASP A 137 4.39 3.41 -21.62
C ASP A 137 5.76 3.70 -20.98
N TYR A 138 6.13 2.97 -19.93
CA TYR A 138 7.44 3.08 -19.29
C TYR A 138 8.59 2.60 -20.19
N GLU A 139 8.42 1.48 -20.91
CA GLU A 139 9.41 1.01 -21.89
C GLU A 139 9.61 2.02 -23.03
N ASN A 140 8.54 2.64 -23.52
CA ASN A 140 8.62 3.68 -24.55
C ASN A 140 9.31 4.94 -24.03
N TYR A 141 9.03 5.34 -22.78
CA TYR A 141 9.73 6.44 -22.12
C TYR A 141 11.23 6.17 -22.03
N LEU A 142 11.65 4.97 -21.60
CA LEU A 142 13.07 4.62 -21.55
C LEU A 142 13.74 4.61 -22.93
N LYS A 143 13.04 4.14 -23.97
CA LYS A 143 13.54 4.17 -25.36
C LYS A 143 13.67 5.57 -25.94
N SER A 144 12.97 6.59 -25.40
CA SER A 144 13.13 7.97 -25.85
C SER A 144 14.44 8.64 -25.41
N PHE A 145 15.25 7.96 -24.58
CA PHE A 145 16.58 8.40 -24.16
C PHE A 145 17.72 7.73 -24.95
N THR A 146 17.40 6.93 -25.97
CA THR A 146 18.33 6.22 -26.86
C THR A 146 18.03 6.53 -28.31
#